data_AF-A0A4W5PSL3-F1
#
_entry.id   AF-A0A4W5PSL3-F1
#
_cell.length_a   1.000
_cell.length_b   1.000
_cell.length_c   1.000
_cell.angle_alpha   90.00
_cell.angle_beta   90.00
_cell.angle_gamma   90.00
#
_symmetry.space_group_name_H-M   'P 1'
#
loop_
_entity.id
_entity.type
_entity.pdbx_description
1 polymer ?
#
loop_
_entity_poly.entity_id
_entity_poly.type
_entity_poly.pdbx_seq_one_letter_code
_entity_poly.pdbx_strand_id
1 'polypeptide(L)'
;MYGGKIDSTGNVTSQLWVFHIQNQTWVSLSAGAQEQWAVVGHSAHVVPPLLEGGSPVMLVLFGHCPLYGYISQVQQYNIAKNTWSAVVTDGALVQGGYGHSSVFDPSSRAIYIHGGYKAFSANKYGLSGDLYKYDVDRSRW
;
A
#
# COMPACT_ATOMS: atom_id res chain seq x y z
N MET A 1 5.75 7.04 7.82
CA MET A 1 5.66 5.62 8.27
C MET A 1 4.20 5.26 8.37
N TYR A 2 3.79 4.15 7.79
CA TYR A 2 2.40 3.70 7.80
C TYR A 2 2.32 2.24 8.25
N GLY A 3 1.34 1.93 9.08
CA GLY A 3 1.07 0.57 9.52
C GLY A 3 2.17 -0.06 10.38
N GLY A 4 2.26 -1.40 10.32
CA GLY A 4 3.24 -2.17 11.07
C GLY A 4 2.69 -2.88 12.31
N LYS A 5 3.49 -3.79 12.86
CA LYS A 5 3.17 -4.58 14.05
C LYS A 5 3.56 -3.79 15.30
N ILE A 6 2.64 -3.60 16.24
CA ILE A 6 2.84 -2.74 17.42
C ILE A 6 3.31 -3.50 18.67
N ASP A 7 3.06 -4.80 18.75
CA ASP A 7 3.46 -5.63 19.88
C ASP A 7 3.70 -7.08 19.45
N SER A 8 4.17 -7.93 20.36
CA SER A 8 4.43 -9.35 20.08
C SER A 8 3.16 -10.16 19.78
N THR A 9 1.99 -9.72 20.26
CA THR A 9 0.70 -10.43 20.15
C THR A 9 0.10 -10.40 18.76
N GLY A 10 0.70 -9.61 17.84
CA GLY A 10 0.29 -9.58 16.44
C GLY A 10 -0.67 -8.44 16.11
N ASN A 11 -0.84 -7.47 17.02
CA ASN A 11 -1.60 -6.27 16.72
C ASN A 11 -0.90 -5.48 15.60
N VAL A 12 -1.67 -5.10 14.59
CA VAL A 12 -1.21 -4.31 13.44
C VAL A 12 -1.97 -2.99 13.45
N THR A 13 -1.25 -1.90 13.25
CA THR A 13 -1.84 -0.55 13.26
C THR A 13 -2.16 -0.06 11.85
N SER A 14 -3.08 0.90 11.74
CA SER A 14 -3.31 1.73 10.55
C SER A 14 -2.85 3.18 10.77
N GLN A 15 -2.06 3.44 11.81
CA GLN A 15 -1.55 4.78 12.07
C GLN A 15 -0.60 5.25 10.96
N LEU A 16 -0.71 6.54 10.65
CA LEU A 16 0.20 7.25 9.76
C LEU A 16 1.01 8.25 10.58
N TRP A 17 2.32 8.11 10.54
CA TRP A 17 3.26 8.96 11.25
C TRP A 17 4.17 9.71 10.27
N VAL A 18 4.30 11.01 10.48
CA VAL A 18 5.23 11.87 9.74
C VAL A 18 6.42 12.18 10.62
N PHE A 19 7.62 12.03 10.05
CA PHE A 19 8.85 12.46 10.69
C PHE A 19 9.29 13.80 10.09
N HIS A 20 9.35 14.83 10.93
CA HIS A 20 9.89 16.12 10.55
C HIS A 20 11.41 16.09 10.73
N ILE A 21 12.14 16.10 9.61
CA ILE A 21 13.61 15.94 9.61
C ILE A 21 14.30 17.09 10.36
N GLN A 22 13.82 18.32 10.16
CA GLN A 22 14.47 19.53 10.71
C GLN A 22 14.50 19.56 12.24
N ASN A 23 13.42 19.13 12.89
CA ASN A 23 13.31 19.12 14.36
C ASN A 23 13.33 17.71 14.96
N GLN A 24 13.50 16.68 14.12
CA GLN A 24 13.55 15.27 14.51
C GLN A 24 12.33 14.80 15.33
N THR A 25 11.15 15.34 15.03
CA THR A 25 9.91 14.99 15.74
C THR A 25 9.00 14.10 14.91
N TRP A 26 8.28 13.23 15.60
CA TRP A 26 7.21 12.41 15.03
C TRP A 26 5.86 13.04 15.34
N VAL A 27 5.02 13.14 14.31
CA VAL A 27 3.63 13.59 14.44
C VAL A 27 2.72 12.53 13.87
N SER A 28 1.72 12.11 14.66
CA SER A 28 0.67 11.23 14.20
C SER A 28 -0.34 12.03 13.39
N LEU A 29 -0.67 11.55 12.19
CA LEU A 29 -1.72 12.14 11.36
C LEU A 29 -3.03 11.38 11.57
N SER A 30 -4.04 12.10 12.07
CA SER A 30 -5.42 11.65 12.09
C SER A 30 -6.05 11.95 10.73
N ALA A 31 -6.00 10.98 9.82
CA ALA A 31 -6.62 11.07 8.50
C ALA A 31 -8.09 10.65 8.55
N GLY A 32 -8.92 11.20 7.66
CA GLY A 32 -10.29 10.71 7.47
C GLY A 32 -10.26 9.25 7.00
N ALA A 33 -10.83 8.34 7.79
CA ALA A 33 -10.84 6.90 7.52
C ALA A 33 -12.15 6.49 6.81
N GLN A 34 -12.17 6.57 5.49
CA GLN A 34 -13.29 6.06 4.72
C GLN A 34 -13.08 4.57 4.40
N GLU A 35 -11.88 4.21 3.93
CA GLU A 35 -11.50 2.83 3.59
C GLU A 35 -9.98 2.65 3.78
N GLN A 36 -9.58 2.21 4.97
CA GLN A 36 -8.19 2.10 5.39
C GLN A 36 -7.99 0.79 6.15
N TRP A 37 -6.91 0.07 5.84
CA TRP A 37 -6.60 -1.22 6.47
C TRP A 37 -5.27 -1.20 7.19
N ALA A 38 -5.26 -1.68 8.44
CA ALA A 38 -4.05 -1.94 9.17
C ALA A 38 -3.24 -3.05 8.49
N VAL A 39 -2.02 -2.75 8.04
CA VAL A 39 -1.20 -3.67 7.25
C VAL A 39 0.25 -3.76 7.73
N VAL A 40 0.84 -4.94 7.59
CA VAL A 40 2.27 -5.22 7.78
C VAL A 40 2.82 -6.00 6.57
N GLY A 41 4.11 -5.85 6.27
CA GLY A 41 4.74 -6.46 5.09
C GLY A 41 4.19 -5.95 3.75
N HIS A 42 3.63 -4.75 3.75
CA HIS A 42 3.21 -4.01 2.56
C HIS A 42 4.40 -3.23 1.99
N SER A 43 4.23 -2.72 0.78
CA SER A 43 5.08 -1.67 0.23
C SER A 43 4.25 -0.40 -0.03
N ALA A 44 4.91 0.75 -0.13
CA ALA A 44 4.23 2.02 -0.40
C ALA A 44 5.07 2.94 -1.27
N HIS A 45 4.41 3.70 -2.14
CA HIS A 45 5.03 4.66 -3.05
C HIS A 45 4.28 5.98 -3.03
N VAL A 46 5.00 7.09 -2.96
CA VAL A 46 4.43 8.41 -3.25
C VAL A 46 4.52 8.64 -4.75
N VAL A 47 3.37 8.80 -5.39
CA VAL A 47 3.28 9.03 -6.84
C VAL A 47 2.90 10.50 -7.09
N PRO A 48 3.65 11.22 -7.96
CA PRO A 48 3.30 12.58 -8.33
C PRO A 48 2.02 12.60 -9.16
N PRO A 49 1.27 13.71 -9.18
CA PRO A 49 0.08 13.82 -10.02
C PRO A 49 0.44 13.71 -11.51
N LEU A 50 -0.50 13.25 -12.32
CA LEU A 50 -0.35 13.22 -13.78
C LEU A 50 -0.48 14.62 -14.39
N LEU A 51 -1.41 15.42 -13.87
CA LEU A 51 -1.70 16.77 -14.36
C LEU A 51 -1.05 17.81 -13.45
N GLU A 52 -0.57 18.90 -14.05
CA GLU A 52 -0.12 20.07 -13.31
C GLU A 52 -1.24 20.62 -12.43
N GLY A 53 -0.89 21.04 -11.21
CA GLY A 53 -1.84 21.46 -10.18
C GLY A 53 -2.54 20.32 -9.44
N GLY A 54 -2.30 19.06 -9.81
CA GLY A 54 -2.72 17.91 -9.03
C GLY A 54 -1.95 17.78 -7.70
N SER A 55 -2.39 16.87 -6.84
CA SER A 55 -1.72 16.56 -5.57
C SER A 55 -1.10 15.17 -5.60
N PRO A 56 0.09 14.97 -5.00
CA PRO A 56 0.67 13.64 -4.88
C PRO A 56 -0.21 12.77 -3.98
N VAL A 57 -0.19 11.47 -4.26
CA VAL A 57 -0.86 10.47 -3.42
C VAL A 57 0.15 9.41 -2.99
N MET A 58 -0.06 8.83 -1.81
CA MET A 58 0.68 7.64 -1.39
C MET A 58 -0.18 6.42 -1.68
N LEU A 59 0.34 5.48 -2.45
CA LEU A 59 -0.28 4.19 -2.70
C LEU A 59 0.35 3.15 -1.78
N VAL A 60 -0.48 2.34 -1.12
CA VAL A 60 -0.08 1.21 -0.29
C VAL A 60 -0.53 -0.07 -0.98
N LEU A 61 0.43 -0.97 -1.21
CA LEU A 61 0.26 -2.18 -1.99
C LEU A 61 0.35 -3.39 -1.06
N PHE A 62 -0.73 -4.18 -1.08
CA PHE A 62 -0.88 -5.44 -0.35
C PHE A 62 -0.52 -5.36 1.14
N GLY A 63 0.02 -6.45 1.69
CA GLY A 63 0.30 -6.63 3.11
C GLY A 63 -0.73 -7.50 3.81
N HIS A 64 -0.46 -7.80 5.07
CA HIS A 64 -1.31 -8.64 5.91
C HIS A 64 -2.04 -7.80 6.96
N CYS A 65 -3.36 -7.96 7.04
CA CYS A 65 -4.23 -7.45 8.08
C CYS A 65 -4.71 -8.61 8.95
N PRO A 66 -4.57 -8.57 10.30
CA PRO A 66 -5.03 -9.66 11.17
C PRO A 66 -6.51 -9.99 11.03
N LEU A 67 -7.33 -9.01 10.64
CA LEU A 67 -8.78 -9.18 10.48
C LEU A 67 -9.18 -9.78 9.13
N TYR A 68 -8.45 -9.47 8.06
CA TYR A 68 -8.84 -9.81 6.68
C TYR A 68 -7.84 -10.72 5.94
N GLY A 69 -6.70 -11.04 6.54
CA GLY A 69 -5.61 -11.76 5.89
C GLY A 69 -4.84 -10.87 4.91
N TYR A 70 -4.43 -11.42 3.76
CA TYR A 70 -3.73 -10.65 2.74
C TYR A 70 -4.67 -9.67 2.04
N ILE A 71 -4.34 -8.39 2.13
CA ILE A 71 -5.06 -7.32 1.45
C ILE A 71 -4.66 -7.35 -0.03
N SER A 72 -5.66 -7.37 -0.91
CA SER A 72 -5.46 -7.30 -2.37
C SER A 72 -5.85 -5.94 -2.94
N GLN A 73 -6.59 -5.11 -2.19
CA GLN A 73 -6.88 -3.73 -2.59
C GLN A 73 -5.63 -2.84 -2.51
N VAL A 74 -5.52 -1.92 -3.46
CA VAL A 74 -4.61 -0.78 -3.36
C VAL A 74 -5.27 0.28 -2.47
N GLN A 75 -4.57 0.70 -1.42
CA GLN A 75 -5.03 1.81 -0.58
C GLN A 75 -4.38 3.10 -1.06
N GLN A 76 -5.15 4.19 -1.11
CA GLN A 76 -4.65 5.49 -1.50
C GLN A 76 -4.84 6.48 -0.35
N TYR A 77 -3.75 7.16 0.01
CA TYR A 77 -3.77 8.32 0.88
C TYR A 77 -3.56 9.58 0.05
N ASN A 78 -4.57 10.45 0.06
CA ASN A 78 -4.46 11.77 -0.55
C ASN A 78 -3.74 12.72 0.43
N ILE A 79 -2.52 13.10 0.09
CA ILE A 79 -1.65 13.89 0.98
C ILE A 79 -2.22 15.30 1.21
N ALA A 80 -2.79 15.93 0.17
CA ALA A 80 -3.34 17.28 0.29
C ALA A 80 -4.66 17.33 1.08
N LYS A 81 -5.50 16.30 0.93
CA LYS A 81 -6.82 16.22 1.58
C LYS A 81 -6.77 15.54 2.95
N ASN A 82 -5.68 14.85 3.29
CA ASN A 82 -5.55 14.04 4.49
C ASN A 82 -6.67 12.98 4.63
N THR A 83 -6.92 12.24 3.55
CA THR A 83 -8.01 11.24 3.47
C THR A 83 -7.53 9.93 2.86
N TRP A 84 -8.06 8.83 3.36
CA TRP A 84 -7.87 7.49 2.80
C TRP A 84 -9.06 7.04 1.95
N SER A 85 -8.78 6.29 0.90
CA SER A 85 -9.77 5.62 0.05
C SER A 85 -9.20 4.30 -0.50
N ALA A 86 -10.06 3.31 -0.76
CA ALA A 86 -9.66 2.19 -1.58
C ALA A 86 -9.64 2.60 -3.05
N VAL A 87 -8.70 2.05 -3.81
CA VAL A 87 -8.69 2.22 -5.26
C VAL A 87 -9.47 1.08 -5.89
N VAL A 88 -10.48 1.44 -6.68
CA VAL A 88 -11.17 0.48 -7.54
C VAL A 88 -10.22 0.16 -8.69
N THR A 89 -9.88 -1.12 -8.83
CA THR A 89 -8.96 -1.58 -9.88
C THR A 89 -9.68 -2.43 -10.92
N ASP A 90 -9.20 -2.36 -12.16
CA ASP A 90 -9.64 -3.23 -13.26
C ASP A 90 -8.48 -4.08 -13.80
N GLY A 91 -8.77 -4.90 -14.82
CA GLY A 91 -7.78 -5.78 -15.43
C GLY A 91 -7.66 -7.12 -14.72
N ALA A 92 -6.42 -7.57 -14.48
CA ALA A 92 -6.17 -8.87 -13.90
C ALA A 92 -6.66 -8.97 -12.44
N LEU A 93 -7.19 -10.13 -12.05
CA LEU A 93 -7.47 -10.43 -10.64
C LEU A 93 -6.15 -10.76 -9.93
N VAL A 94 -5.63 -9.77 -9.19
CA VAL A 94 -4.36 -9.92 -8.48
C VAL A 94 -4.59 -10.31 -7.03
N GLN A 95 -3.94 -11.39 -6.61
CA GLN A 95 -3.89 -11.80 -5.22
C GLN A 95 -2.72 -11.11 -4.51
N GLY A 96 -3.05 -10.29 -3.51
CA GLY A 96 -2.06 -9.65 -2.66
C GLY A 96 -1.26 -10.64 -1.81
N GLY A 97 -0.05 -10.21 -1.44
CA GLY A 97 0.86 -10.99 -0.61
C GLY A 97 1.58 -10.15 0.44
N TYR A 98 2.50 -10.78 1.15
CA TYR A 98 3.27 -10.23 2.25
C TYR A 98 4.78 -10.26 1.95
N GLY A 99 5.50 -9.21 2.31
CA GLY A 99 6.96 -9.16 2.22
C GLY A 99 7.47 -9.15 0.78
N HIS A 100 6.69 -8.59 -0.14
CA HIS A 100 7.10 -8.35 -1.53
C HIS A 100 7.98 -7.10 -1.63
N SER A 101 8.67 -6.94 -2.76
CA SER A 101 9.38 -5.71 -3.11
C SER A 101 8.66 -5.02 -4.26
N SER A 102 8.78 -3.69 -4.32
CA SER A 102 8.17 -2.94 -5.41
C SER A 102 8.93 -1.66 -5.76
N VAL A 103 8.77 -1.19 -6.99
CA VAL A 103 9.38 0.02 -7.51
C VAL A 103 8.37 0.80 -8.35
N PHE A 104 8.29 2.10 -8.14
CA PHE A 104 7.58 3.02 -9.03
C PHE A 104 8.53 3.50 -10.13
N ASP A 105 8.11 3.33 -11.39
CA ASP A 105 8.79 3.87 -12.56
C ASP A 105 8.04 5.14 -13.05
N PRO A 106 8.63 6.34 -12.90
CA PRO A 106 8.00 7.58 -13.34
C PRO A 106 7.77 7.65 -14.86
N SER A 107 8.57 6.93 -15.67
CA SER A 107 8.50 7.04 -17.13
C SER A 107 7.27 6.32 -17.69
N SER A 108 6.97 5.11 -17.21
CA SER A 108 5.76 4.37 -17.56
C SER A 108 4.59 4.61 -16.62
N ARG A 109 4.79 5.38 -15.55
CA ARG A 109 3.82 5.60 -14.45
C ARG A 109 3.23 4.30 -13.92
N ALA A 110 4.09 3.30 -13.76
CA ALA A 110 3.73 1.99 -13.28
C ALA A 110 4.47 1.62 -12.00
N ILE A 111 3.80 0.85 -11.14
CA ILE A 111 4.43 0.20 -9.99
C ILE A 111 4.64 -1.26 -10.34
N TYR A 112 5.88 -1.72 -10.30
CA TYR A 112 6.23 -3.12 -10.48
C TYR A 112 6.36 -3.77 -9.11
N ILE A 113 5.70 -4.91 -8.90
CA ILE A 113 5.69 -5.64 -7.64
C ILE A 113 6.17 -7.06 -7.89
N HIS A 114 7.17 -7.51 -7.15
CA HIS A 114 7.76 -8.82 -7.32
C HIS A 114 8.00 -9.52 -5.99
N GLY A 115 7.86 -10.85 -6.02
CA GLY A 115 8.26 -11.71 -4.93
C GLY A 115 7.25 -11.75 -3.78
N GLY A 116 7.77 -12.10 -2.61
CA GLY A 116 6.99 -12.19 -1.38
C GLY A 116 6.28 -13.53 -1.21
N TYR A 117 5.45 -13.60 -0.17
CA TYR A 117 4.71 -14.77 0.24
C TYR A 117 3.21 -14.53 0.03
N LYS A 118 2.51 -15.45 -0.65
CA LYS A 118 1.08 -15.31 -0.93
C LYS A 118 0.33 -16.63 -0.78
N ALA A 119 -1.00 -16.53 -0.71
CA ALA A 119 -1.90 -17.66 -0.81
C ALA A 119 -2.09 -18.04 -2.29
N PHE A 120 -1.94 -19.32 -2.61
CA PHE A 120 -2.27 -19.90 -3.91
C PHE A 120 -3.64 -20.61 -3.88
N SER A 121 -4.05 -21.07 -2.71
CA SER A 121 -5.38 -21.59 -2.41
C SER A 121 -5.64 -21.45 -0.91
N ALA A 122 -6.85 -21.78 -0.44
CA ALA A 122 -7.25 -21.63 0.96
C ALA A 122 -6.24 -22.19 1.98
N ASN A 123 -5.55 -23.29 1.62
CA ASN A 123 -4.63 -24.00 2.51
C ASN A 123 -3.19 -24.07 1.97
N LYS A 124 -2.88 -23.37 0.86
CA LYS A 124 -1.53 -23.41 0.26
C LYS A 124 -0.94 -22.02 0.19
N TYR A 125 0.18 -21.87 0.88
CA TYR A 125 0.94 -20.64 0.95
C TYR A 125 2.38 -20.89 0.52
N GLY A 126 3.01 -19.91 -0.11
CA GLY A 126 4.37 -20.08 -0.60
C GLY A 126 4.99 -18.80 -1.10
N LEU A 127 6.29 -18.87 -1.33
CA LEU A 127 7.02 -17.83 -2.04
C LEU A 127 6.52 -17.74 -3.48
N SER A 128 6.33 -16.52 -3.95
CA SER A 128 5.90 -16.21 -5.31
C SER A 128 7.08 -15.71 -6.13
N GLY A 129 7.21 -16.18 -7.37
CA GLY A 129 8.09 -15.60 -8.38
C GLY A 129 7.39 -14.61 -9.30
N ASP A 130 6.11 -14.30 -9.05
CA ASP A 130 5.31 -13.49 -9.95
C ASP A 130 5.78 -12.03 -9.98
N LEU A 131 5.61 -11.39 -11.13
CA LEU A 131 5.80 -9.97 -11.34
C LEU A 131 4.46 -9.37 -11.75
N TYR A 132 3.96 -8.42 -10.96
CA TYR A 132 2.80 -7.62 -11.30
C TYR A 132 3.24 -6.24 -11.77
N LYS A 133 2.47 -5.67 -12.68
CA LYS A 133 2.57 -4.26 -13.08
C LYS A 133 1.24 -3.61 -12.74
N TYR A 134 1.29 -2.48 -12.03
CA TYR A 134 0.13 -1.67 -11.73
C TYR A 134 0.26 -0.33 -12.45
N ASP A 135 -0.64 -0.04 -13.38
CA ASP A 135 -0.76 1.27 -14.04
C ASP A 135 -1.45 2.25 -13.08
N VAL A 136 -0.70 3.25 -12.62
CA VAL A 136 -1.14 4.17 -11.56
C VAL A 136 -2.30 5.05 -12.04
N ASP A 137 -2.23 5.52 -13.28
CA ASP A 137 -3.17 6.52 -13.78
C ASP A 137 -4.48 5.89 -14.22
N ARG A 138 -4.43 4.63 -14.69
CA ARG A 138 -5.63 3.84 -15.05
C ARG A 138 -6.16 3.00 -13.90
N SER A 139 -5.41 2.89 -12.81
CA SER A 139 -5.72 2.00 -11.68
C SER A 139 -5.91 0.55 -12.11
N ARG A 140 -5.00 0.05 -12.94
CA ARG A 140 -5.14 -1.23 -13.65
C ARG A 140 -4.00 -2.18 -13.35
N TRP A 141 -4.34 -3.45 -13.16
CA TRP A 141 -3.39 -4.57 -13.16
C TRP A 141 -3.16 -5.14 -14.58
#